data_AF-A0A351VBA1-F1
#
_entry.id   AF-A0A351VBA1-F1
#
_cell.length_a   1.000
_cell.length_b   1.000
_cell.length_c   1.000
_cell.angle_alpha   90.00
_cell.angle_beta   90.00
_cell.angle_gamma   90.00
#
_symmetry.space_group_name_H-M   'P 1'
#
loop_
_entity.id
_entity.type
_entity.pdbx_description
1 polymer ?
#
loop_
_entity_poly.entity_id
_entity_poly.type
_entity_poly.pdbx_seq_one_letter_code
_entity_poly.pdbx_strand_id
1 'polypeptide(L)'
;MTISCQHMKHTAAHAASQLAKKAAIYLFLPVILLFSCLFAGRYASAKTVISDNAHMLTAEETELIQSSCNSILERHNTSIYILTSDSIGKNDDYEEYMEQIGNDSKSPENLVLLFISTKEKERIYQIYGYGTAKTQLNHERCNKVMDHMQRNLKKGNYYEALNIFCNEVDTYLGRNPKLDSFLFQSIPQLIFSLVISLLIILPMVRKTAGKNTTTVRTYIDEKHSRLLGRIDHFRYMNVHRVKKADTNNHGNKSSSSGQSH
;
A
#
# COMPACT_ATOMS: atom_id res chain seq x y z
N MET A 1 49.88 17.24 -56.24
CA MET A 1 49.75 18.45 -55.39
C MET A 1 48.39 18.57 -54.66
N THR A 2 47.46 17.63 -54.87
CA THR A 2 46.10 17.65 -54.31
C THR A 2 45.93 16.94 -52.95
N ILE A 3 46.79 15.96 -52.63
CA ILE A 3 46.68 15.15 -51.41
C ILE A 3 47.05 15.94 -50.14
N SER A 4 48.02 16.86 -50.23
CA SER A 4 48.45 17.70 -49.08
C SER A 4 47.36 18.70 -48.63
N CYS A 5 46.55 19.20 -49.57
CA CYS A 5 45.50 20.17 -49.29
C CYS A 5 44.28 19.55 -48.58
N GLN A 6 43.97 18.28 -48.85
CA GLN A 6 42.87 17.55 -48.22
C GLN A 6 43.22 17.15 -46.78
N HIS A 7 44.49 16.81 -46.53
CA HIS A 7 44.94 16.41 -45.19
C HIS A 7 44.97 17.59 -44.20
N MET A 8 45.31 18.81 -44.65
CA MET A 8 45.28 20.03 -43.83
C MET A 8 43.87 20.50 -43.46
N LYS A 9 42.87 20.29 -44.34
CA LYS A 9 41.48 20.69 -44.06
C LYS A 9 40.82 19.80 -43.00
N HIS A 10 41.14 18.50 -42.98
CA HIS A 10 40.61 17.57 -41.98
C HIS A 10 41.16 17.87 -40.57
N THR A 11 42.45 18.19 -40.42
CA THR A 11 43.05 18.53 -39.12
C THR A 11 42.53 19.87 -38.58
N ALA A 12 42.29 20.87 -39.44
CA ALA A 12 41.71 22.15 -39.04
C ALA A 12 40.25 22.01 -38.54
N ALA A 13 39.44 21.19 -39.20
CA ALA A 13 38.06 20.91 -38.78
C ALA A 13 37.99 20.16 -37.43
N HIS A 14 38.89 19.21 -37.20
CA HIS A 14 39.00 18.53 -35.91
C HIS A 14 39.45 19.48 -34.79
N ALA A 15 40.41 20.37 -35.03
CA ALA A 15 40.85 21.36 -34.04
C ALA A 15 39.75 22.38 -33.66
N ALA A 16 38.98 22.87 -34.64
CA ALA A 16 37.85 23.77 -34.40
C ALA A 16 36.73 23.11 -33.58
N SER A 17 36.45 21.82 -33.82
CA SER A 17 35.45 21.06 -33.05
C SER A 17 35.87 20.83 -31.58
N GLN A 18 37.17 20.68 -31.31
CA GLN A 18 37.70 20.52 -29.96
C GLN A 18 37.71 21.84 -29.17
N LEU A 19 37.99 22.96 -29.86
CA LEU A 19 37.86 24.31 -29.30
C LEU A 19 36.41 24.65 -28.93
N ALA A 20 35.45 24.34 -29.80
CA ALA A 20 34.02 24.56 -29.53
C ALA A 20 33.50 23.72 -28.34
N LYS A 21 33.95 22.47 -28.20
CA LYS A 21 33.62 21.61 -27.05
C LYS A 21 34.20 22.14 -25.74
N LYS A 22 35.45 22.61 -25.74
CA LYS A 22 36.08 23.23 -24.57
C LYS A 22 35.37 24.54 -24.19
N ALA A 23 35.05 25.39 -25.17
CA ALA A 23 34.30 26.63 -24.94
C ALA A 23 32.89 26.37 -24.37
N ALA A 24 32.19 25.33 -24.85
CA ALA A 24 30.90 24.93 -24.29
C ALA A 24 31.01 24.46 -22.82
N ILE A 25 32.08 23.73 -22.46
CA ILE A 25 32.33 23.30 -21.08
C ILE A 25 32.63 24.51 -20.16
N TYR A 26 33.45 25.46 -20.62
CA TYR A 26 33.75 26.68 -19.85
C TYR A 26 32.56 27.62 -19.70
N LEU A 27 31.58 27.58 -20.60
CA LEU A 27 30.33 28.34 -20.50
C LEU A 27 29.29 27.63 -19.60
N PHE A 28 29.33 26.31 -19.49
CA PHE A 28 28.40 25.53 -18.65
C PHE A 28 28.80 25.53 -17.16
N LEU A 29 30.11 25.58 -16.85
CA LEU A 29 30.64 25.62 -15.49
C LEU A 29 30.10 26.79 -14.62
N PRO A 30 30.08 28.06 -15.09
CA PRO A 30 29.54 29.17 -14.30
C PRO A 30 28.02 29.11 -14.16
N VAL A 31 27.30 28.50 -15.10
CA VAL A 31 25.84 28.34 -15.04
C VAL A 31 25.44 27.32 -13.97
N ILE A 32 26.18 26.21 -13.83
CA ILE A 32 25.99 25.26 -12.74
C ILE A 32 26.30 25.91 -11.38
N LEU A 33 27.35 26.73 -11.32
CA LEU A 33 27.75 27.42 -10.09
C LEU A 33 26.74 28.51 -9.67
N LEU A 34 26.15 29.22 -10.65
CA LEU A 34 25.03 30.14 -10.43
C LEU A 34 23.75 29.39 -10.00
N PHE A 35 23.49 28.21 -10.57
CA PHE A 35 22.34 27.38 -10.19
C PHE A 35 22.48 26.83 -8.76
N SER A 36 23.69 26.47 -8.30
CA SER A 36 23.92 26.10 -6.90
C SER A 36 23.68 27.26 -5.92
N CYS A 37 23.94 28.51 -6.32
CA CYS A 37 23.63 29.69 -5.50
C CYS A 37 22.12 29.97 -5.41
N LEU A 38 21.31 29.58 -6.40
CA LEU A 38 19.85 29.71 -6.33
C LEU A 38 19.22 28.74 -5.30
N PHE A 39 19.92 27.66 -4.95
CA PHE A 39 19.53 26.71 -3.89
C PHE A 39 20.19 26.98 -2.54
N ALA A 40 20.97 28.07 -2.41
CA ALA A 40 21.34 28.59 -1.09
C ALA A 40 20.09 29.20 -0.45
N GLY A 41 19.21 28.33 0.04
CA GLY A 41 18.04 28.70 0.80
C GLY A 41 18.44 29.62 1.93
N ARG A 42 17.64 30.65 2.17
CA ARG A 42 17.77 31.47 3.37
C ARG A 42 17.48 30.58 4.56
N TYR A 43 18.53 30.09 5.21
CA TYR A 43 18.43 29.51 6.54
C TYR A 43 18.13 30.68 7.49
N ALA A 44 16.85 31.03 7.64
CA ALA A 44 16.41 31.59 8.90
C ALA A 44 16.81 30.58 9.97
N SER A 45 17.47 31.05 11.04
CA SER A 45 17.92 30.20 12.14
C SER A 45 16.68 29.60 12.82
N ALA A 46 16.22 28.48 12.27
CA ALA A 46 15.17 27.68 12.81
C ALA A 46 15.72 27.11 14.13
N LYS A 47 15.11 27.49 15.24
CA LYS A 47 15.56 27.14 16.59
C LYS A 47 14.49 26.28 17.22
N THR A 48 14.84 25.10 17.70
CA THR A 48 13.97 24.22 18.50
C THR A 48 13.85 24.78 19.92
N VAL A 49 12.67 24.68 20.53
CA VAL A 49 12.37 25.28 21.84
C VAL A 49 11.71 24.23 22.75
N ILE A 50 12.29 24.02 23.92
CA ILE A 50 11.68 23.21 24.98
C ILE A 50 11.41 24.14 26.16
N SER A 51 10.15 24.24 26.57
CA SER A 51 9.71 24.99 27.75
C SER A 51 9.14 24.01 28.78
N ASP A 52 9.97 23.59 29.73
CA ASP A 52 9.56 22.69 30.82
C ASP A 52 9.07 23.48 32.05
N ASN A 53 7.90 24.10 31.96
CA ASN A 53 7.32 24.84 33.09
C ASN A 53 6.65 23.91 34.11
N ALA A 54 6.39 22.64 33.74
CA ALA A 54 5.77 21.65 34.62
C ALA A 54 6.80 20.76 35.34
N HIS A 55 8.11 21.05 35.22
CA HIS A 55 9.21 20.28 35.79
C HIS A 55 9.08 18.77 35.51
N MET A 56 8.71 18.44 34.28
CA MET A 56 8.46 17.07 33.83
C MET A 56 9.74 16.32 33.47
N LEU A 57 10.83 17.05 33.21
CA LEU A 57 12.11 16.51 32.79
C LEU A 57 13.24 16.96 33.72
N THR A 58 14.21 16.09 33.89
CA THR A 58 15.51 16.48 34.43
C THR A 58 16.33 17.27 33.41
N ALA A 59 17.40 17.93 33.86
CA ALA A 59 18.30 18.65 32.97
C ALA A 59 18.94 17.72 31.91
N GLU A 60 19.37 16.53 32.32
CA GLU A 60 19.97 15.53 31.43
C GLU A 60 18.95 15.04 30.37
N GLU A 61 17.73 14.73 30.78
CA GLU A 61 16.66 14.33 29.86
C GLU A 61 16.31 15.45 28.87
N THR A 62 16.29 16.70 29.35
CA THR A 62 16.05 17.87 28.50
C THR A 62 17.11 18.00 27.41
N GLU A 63 18.39 17.81 27.74
CA GLU A 63 19.48 17.85 26.76
C GLU A 63 19.36 16.72 25.71
N LEU A 64 18.98 15.51 26.13
CA LEU A 64 18.77 14.39 25.22
C LEU A 64 17.60 14.62 24.24
N ILE A 65 16.48 15.13 24.75
CA ILE A 65 15.33 15.48 23.91
C ILE A 65 15.68 16.67 23.01
N GLN A 66 16.39 17.67 23.50
CA GLN A 66 16.86 18.81 22.71
C GLN A 66 17.75 18.36 21.55
N SER A 67 18.67 17.42 21.80
CA SER A 67 19.51 16.82 20.76
C SER A 67 18.70 16.09 19.69
N SER A 68 17.65 15.38 20.11
CA SER A 68 16.73 14.70 19.19
C SER A 68 15.95 15.70 18.33
N CYS A 69 15.46 16.79 18.95
CA CYS A 69 14.80 17.88 18.24
C CYS A 69 15.73 18.57 17.23
N ASN A 70 16.98 18.82 17.60
CA ASN A 70 17.99 19.41 16.70
C ASN A 70 18.26 18.49 15.51
N SER A 71 18.35 17.18 15.75
CA SER A 71 18.54 16.19 14.69
C SER A 71 17.37 16.15 13.69
N ILE A 72 16.15 16.42 14.15
CA ILE A 72 14.96 16.51 13.28
C ILE A 72 14.99 17.80 12.47
N LEU A 73 15.37 18.91 13.12
CA LEU A 73 15.55 20.19 12.47
C LEU A 73 16.58 20.11 11.32
N GLU A 74 17.74 19.50 11.56
CA GLU A 74 18.78 19.36 10.54
C GLU A 74 18.35 18.49 9.36
N ARG A 75 17.65 17.38 9.63
CA ARG A 75 17.25 16.42 8.59
C ARG A 75 16.04 16.85 7.77
N HIS A 76 15.08 17.52 8.40
CA HIS A 76 13.78 17.82 7.79
C HIS A 76 13.49 19.31 7.68
N ASN A 77 14.43 20.19 8.05
CA ASN A 77 14.26 21.64 8.10
C ASN A 77 12.96 22.05 8.82
N THR A 78 12.66 21.36 9.92
CA THR A 78 11.43 21.51 10.69
C THR A 78 11.76 21.68 12.16
N SER A 79 11.37 22.82 12.73
CA SER A 79 11.56 23.07 14.17
C SER A 79 10.54 22.33 15.00
N ILE A 80 10.91 21.99 16.22
CA ILE A 80 10.03 21.34 17.20
C ILE A 80 9.95 22.23 18.44
N TYR A 81 8.73 22.59 18.83
CA TYR A 81 8.42 23.27 20.07
C TYR A 81 7.73 22.29 21.02
N ILE A 82 8.32 22.06 22.20
CA ILE A 82 7.72 21.26 23.26
C ILE A 82 7.38 22.21 24.40
N LEU A 83 6.10 22.41 24.62
CA LEU A 83 5.57 23.32 25.64
C LEU A 83 4.87 22.51 26.71
N THR A 84 5.26 22.72 27.95
CA THR A 84 4.58 22.13 29.10
C THR A 84 4.01 23.22 29.99
N SER A 85 2.88 22.94 30.62
CA SER A 85 2.24 23.87 31.55
C SER A 85 1.52 23.12 32.67
N ASP A 86 1.61 23.64 33.88
CA ASP A 86 0.81 23.24 35.04
C ASP A 86 -0.36 24.21 35.32
N SER A 87 -0.38 25.36 34.63
CA SER A 87 -1.29 26.48 34.88
C SER A 87 -2.44 26.59 33.87
N ILE A 88 -2.24 26.11 32.64
CA ILE A 88 -3.24 26.06 31.57
C ILE A 88 -3.74 24.63 31.46
N GLY A 89 -5.04 24.40 31.58
CA GLY A 89 -5.70 23.09 31.48
C GLY A 89 -6.94 23.13 30.59
N LYS A 90 -7.88 22.20 30.82
CA LYS A 90 -8.95 21.90 29.84
C LYS A 90 -10.00 22.99 29.74
N ASN A 91 -10.22 23.67 30.85
CA ASN A 91 -11.18 24.77 30.95
C ASN A 91 -10.56 26.11 30.52
N ASP A 92 -9.28 26.10 30.12
CA ASP A 92 -8.57 27.28 29.62
C ASP A 92 -8.43 27.18 28.09
N ASP A 93 -8.26 28.31 27.41
CA ASP A 93 -8.12 28.38 25.95
C ASP A 93 -6.70 27.98 25.48
N TYR A 94 -6.30 26.74 25.77
CA TYR A 94 -4.98 26.21 25.38
C TYR A 94 -4.80 26.16 23.86
N GLU A 95 -5.89 26.04 23.09
CA GLU A 95 -5.86 26.06 21.64
C GLU A 95 -5.43 27.44 21.12
N GLU A 96 -6.01 28.52 21.65
CA GLU A 96 -5.63 29.89 21.31
C GLU A 96 -4.17 30.16 21.69
N TYR A 97 -3.72 29.67 22.85
CA TYR A 97 -2.33 29.76 23.27
C TYR A 97 -1.37 29.08 22.27
N MET A 98 -1.68 27.86 21.83
CA MET A 98 -0.87 27.15 20.84
C MET A 98 -0.88 27.87 19.48
N GLU A 99 -2.05 28.36 19.04
CA GLU A 99 -2.18 29.11 17.80
C GLU A 99 -1.40 30.42 17.81
N GLN A 100 -1.43 31.15 18.92
CA GLN A 100 -0.67 32.38 19.09
C GLN A 100 0.83 32.14 18.94
N ILE A 101 1.34 31.04 19.52
CA ILE A 101 2.77 30.68 19.42
C ILE A 101 3.11 30.24 17.99
N GLY A 102 2.30 29.36 17.40
CA GLY A 102 2.55 28.85 16.05
C GLY A 102 2.48 29.92 14.96
N ASN A 103 1.62 30.94 15.14
CA ASN A 103 1.45 32.05 14.20
C ASN A 103 2.28 33.29 14.53
N ASP A 104 3.12 33.26 15.58
CA ASP A 104 4.02 34.38 15.88
C ASP A 104 4.97 34.62 14.70
N SER A 105 5.18 35.89 14.35
CA SER A 105 6.21 36.36 13.42
C SER A 105 7.62 35.80 13.67
N LYS A 106 7.93 35.41 14.90
CA LYS A 106 9.22 34.83 15.30
C LYS A 106 9.27 33.31 15.12
N SER A 107 8.12 32.68 14.92
CA SER A 107 8.03 31.23 14.75
C SER A 107 8.47 30.83 13.34
N PRO A 108 9.20 29.70 13.23
CA PRO A 108 9.65 29.21 11.95
C PRO A 108 8.46 28.72 11.11
N GLU A 109 8.58 28.85 9.79
CA GLU A 109 7.53 28.43 8.85
C GLU A 109 7.17 26.95 8.98
N ASN A 110 8.18 26.08 9.11
CA ASN A 110 8.01 24.65 9.35
C ASN A 110 8.21 24.36 10.85
N LEU A 111 7.09 24.16 11.55
CA LEU A 111 7.06 23.95 12.98
C LEU A 111 6.14 22.78 13.35
N VAL A 112 6.58 21.94 14.27
CA VAL A 112 5.74 21.00 15.01
C VAL A 112 5.69 21.45 16.46
N LEU A 113 4.49 21.73 16.95
CA LEU A 113 4.25 22.21 18.31
C LEU A 113 3.52 21.13 19.10
N LEU A 114 4.15 20.65 20.16
CA LEU A 114 3.59 19.74 21.14
C LEU A 114 3.29 20.53 22.41
N PHE A 115 2.05 20.49 22.87
CA PHE A 115 1.63 21.05 24.14
C PHE A 115 1.23 19.94 25.10
N ILE A 116 1.75 19.97 26.33
CA ILE A 116 1.36 19.04 27.41
C ILE A 116 0.94 19.84 28.64
N SER A 117 -0.30 19.67 29.06
CA SER A 117 -0.80 20.19 30.34
C SER A 117 -0.86 19.10 31.40
N THR A 118 -0.51 19.46 32.63
CA THR A 118 -0.65 18.61 33.82
C THR A 118 -1.60 19.19 34.89
N LYS A 119 -2.36 20.24 34.55
CA LYS A 119 -3.26 20.94 35.48
C LYS A 119 -4.35 20.01 36.04
N GLU A 120 -4.58 20.08 37.35
CA GLU A 120 -5.72 19.44 38.03
C GLU A 120 -5.90 17.93 37.77
N LYS A 121 -4.81 17.19 37.50
CA LYS A 121 -4.80 15.75 37.16
C LYS A 121 -5.40 15.40 35.79
N GLU A 122 -5.96 16.37 35.06
CA GLU A 122 -6.33 16.20 33.67
C GLU A 122 -5.11 16.47 32.79
N ARG A 123 -4.67 15.44 32.06
CA ARG A 123 -3.55 15.57 31.14
C ARG A 123 -4.06 15.84 29.74
N ILE A 124 -3.73 17.00 29.22
CA ILE A 124 -4.01 17.38 27.82
C ILE A 124 -2.70 17.25 27.07
N TYR A 125 -2.77 16.66 25.90
CA TYR A 125 -1.65 16.55 24.99
C TYR A 125 -2.18 16.80 23.59
N GLN A 126 -1.64 17.82 22.93
CA GLN A 126 -2.08 18.24 21.61
C GLN A 126 -0.86 18.53 20.73
N ILE A 127 -0.93 18.09 19.47
CA ILE A 127 0.14 18.29 18.48
C ILE A 127 -0.42 19.09 17.31
N TYR A 128 0.24 20.20 16.99
CA TYR A 128 -0.03 21.01 15.81
C TYR A 128 1.18 21.06 14.88
N GLY A 129 0.92 20.87 13.58
CA GLY A 129 1.91 21.05 12.52
C GLY A 129 1.62 22.34 11.75
N TYR A 130 2.68 23.08 11.44
CA TYR A 130 2.68 24.32 10.66
C TYR A 130 3.54 24.17 9.40
N GLY A 131 3.23 24.97 8.38
CA GLY A 131 3.94 24.94 7.09
C GLY A 131 3.89 23.57 6.41
N THR A 132 5.04 23.11 5.91
CA THR A 132 5.15 21.79 5.27
C THR A 132 4.94 20.63 6.24
N ALA A 133 5.28 20.82 7.53
CA ALA A 133 5.11 19.82 8.56
C ALA A 133 3.62 19.47 8.79
N LYS A 134 2.69 20.42 8.59
CA LYS A 134 1.23 20.14 8.62
C LYS A 134 0.80 19.08 7.61
N THR A 135 1.44 19.09 6.43
CA THR A 135 1.08 18.15 5.35
C THR A 135 1.68 16.77 5.59
N GLN A 136 2.91 16.72 6.10
CA GLN A 136 3.60 15.47 6.43
C GLN A 136 3.04 14.84 7.70
N LEU A 137 2.81 15.63 8.75
CA LEU A 137 2.20 15.23 10.01
C LEU A 137 0.71 15.60 9.99
N ASN A 138 -0.06 14.86 9.19
CA ASN A 138 -1.51 15.06 9.09
C ASN A 138 -2.23 14.73 10.41
N HIS A 139 -3.52 15.09 10.49
CA HIS A 139 -4.32 14.89 11.70
C HIS A 139 -4.32 13.43 12.20
N GLU A 140 -4.42 12.45 11.29
CA GLU A 140 -4.37 11.02 11.66
C GLU A 140 -3.02 10.60 12.25
N ARG A 141 -1.91 11.09 11.68
CA ARG A 141 -0.56 10.84 12.21
C ARG A 141 -0.39 11.49 13.58
N CYS A 142 -0.81 12.74 13.75
CA CYS A 142 -0.81 13.40 15.07
C CYS A 142 -1.57 12.56 16.11
N ASN A 143 -2.77 12.07 15.78
CA ASN A 143 -3.56 11.25 16.68
C ASN A 143 -2.85 9.94 17.04
N LYS A 144 -2.23 9.26 16.07
CA LYS A 144 -1.43 8.04 16.33
C LYS A 144 -0.26 8.30 17.27
N VAL A 145 0.48 9.39 17.05
CA VAL A 145 1.58 9.80 17.94
C VAL A 145 1.06 10.01 19.36
N MET A 146 -0.04 10.76 19.51
CA MET A 146 -0.65 11.01 20.83
C MET A 146 -1.13 9.72 21.50
N ASP A 147 -1.72 8.79 20.75
CA ASP A 147 -2.16 7.48 21.27
C ASP A 147 -0.99 6.64 21.79
N HIS A 148 0.13 6.62 21.07
CA HIS A 148 1.33 5.91 21.50
C HIS A 148 2.00 6.56 22.72
N MET A 149 2.00 7.89 22.79
CA MET A 149 2.47 8.63 23.97
C MET A 149 1.59 8.41 25.20
N GLN A 150 0.27 8.29 25.01
CA GLN A 150 -0.73 8.30 26.09
C GLN A 150 -0.42 7.30 27.20
N ARG A 151 0.09 6.11 26.85
CA ARG A 151 0.45 5.08 27.85
C ARG A 151 1.53 5.56 28.81
N ASN A 152 2.61 6.16 28.30
CA ASN A 152 3.73 6.64 29.10
C ASN A 152 3.36 7.92 29.84
N LEU A 153 2.62 8.82 29.18
CA LEU A 153 2.07 10.02 29.82
C LEU A 153 1.20 9.66 31.03
N LYS A 154 0.33 8.65 30.95
CA LYS A 154 -0.50 8.18 32.09
C LYS A 154 0.33 7.65 33.26
N LYS A 155 1.45 6.98 32.98
CA LYS A 155 2.37 6.44 34.00
C LYS A 155 3.27 7.51 34.65
N GLY A 156 3.33 8.72 34.09
CA GLY A 156 4.27 9.76 34.51
C GLY A 156 5.66 9.61 33.89
N ASN A 157 5.83 8.72 32.90
CA ASN A 157 7.09 8.51 32.20
C ASN A 157 7.20 9.53 31.06
N TYR A 158 7.49 10.79 31.39
CA TYR A 158 7.46 11.89 30.43
C TYR A 158 8.59 11.84 29.41
N TYR A 159 9.81 11.53 29.85
CA TYR A 159 10.96 11.34 28.95
C TYR A 159 10.66 10.30 27.86
N GLU A 160 10.17 9.13 28.24
CA GLU A 160 9.83 8.07 27.29
C GLU A 160 8.71 8.49 26.32
N ALA A 161 7.72 9.25 26.79
CA ALA A 161 6.67 9.79 25.93
C ALA A 161 7.22 10.78 24.90
N LEU A 162 8.14 11.67 25.31
CA LEU A 162 8.78 12.62 24.40
C LEU A 162 9.74 11.93 23.43
N ASN A 163 10.42 10.87 23.85
CA ASN A 163 11.26 10.08 22.96
C ASN A 163 10.44 9.40 21.85
N ILE A 164 9.27 8.82 22.20
CA ILE A 164 8.31 8.28 21.23
C ILE A 164 7.85 9.39 20.26
N PHE A 165 7.50 10.56 20.79
CA PHE A 165 7.11 11.72 19.98
C PHE A 165 8.19 12.10 18.98
N CYS A 166 9.44 12.33 19.42
CA CYS A 166 10.54 12.70 18.54
C CYS A 166 10.78 11.64 17.45
N ASN A 167 10.81 10.37 17.83
CA ASN A 167 11.06 9.28 16.89
C ASN A 167 9.94 9.12 15.85
N GLU A 168 8.68 9.26 16.24
CA GLU A 168 7.57 9.17 15.31
C GLU A 168 7.44 10.39 14.41
N VAL A 169 7.63 11.60 14.96
CA VAL A 169 7.67 12.83 14.16
C VAL A 169 8.78 12.74 13.12
N ASP A 170 9.98 12.32 13.50
CA ASP A 170 11.09 12.09 12.58
C ASP A 170 10.72 11.11 11.44
N THR A 171 10.11 9.98 11.81
CA THR A 171 9.67 8.95 10.86
C THR A 171 8.61 9.48 9.89
N TYR A 172 7.63 10.23 10.39
CA TYR A 172 6.54 10.76 9.58
C TYR A 172 6.97 11.93 8.70
N LEU A 173 7.89 12.80 9.15
CA LEU A 173 8.46 13.87 8.33
C LEU A 173 9.26 13.31 7.15
N GLY A 174 9.95 12.18 7.34
CA GLY A 174 10.68 11.48 6.27
C GLY A 174 9.82 10.64 5.32
N ARG A 175 8.52 10.45 5.61
CA ARG A 175 7.63 9.56 4.84
C ARG A 175 6.46 10.32 4.23
N ASN A 176 6.31 10.19 2.92
CA ASN A 176 5.16 10.75 2.21
C ASN A 176 3.81 10.30 2.81
N PRO A 177 2.89 11.21 3.18
CA PRO A 177 1.60 10.89 3.80
C PRO A 177 0.68 10.10 2.87
N LYS A 178 0.87 10.23 1.55
CA LYS A 178 0.11 9.47 0.54
C LYS A 178 0.32 7.96 0.64
N LEU A 179 1.45 7.51 1.20
CA LEU A 179 1.74 6.09 1.41
C LEU A 179 0.97 5.49 2.58
N ASP A 180 0.41 6.31 3.47
CA ASP A 180 -0.43 5.85 4.57
C ASP A 180 -1.89 5.63 4.13
N SER A 181 -2.21 5.90 2.85
CA SER A 181 -3.53 5.67 2.29
C SER A 181 -3.94 4.21 2.49
N PHE A 182 -5.22 4.00 2.84
CA PHE A 182 -5.84 2.69 3.03
C PHE A 182 -5.39 1.66 1.98
N LEU A 183 -5.27 2.04 0.70
CA LEU A 183 -4.87 1.15 -0.41
C LEU A 183 -3.50 0.46 -0.23
N PHE A 184 -2.56 1.06 0.51
CA PHE A 184 -1.22 0.51 0.73
C PHE A 184 -1.07 -0.22 2.08
N GLN A 185 -2.15 -0.31 2.87
CA GLN A 185 -2.17 -1.10 4.08
C GLN A 185 -2.17 -2.61 3.73
N SER A 186 -1.56 -3.46 4.56
CA SER A 186 -1.33 -4.90 4.23
C SER A 186 -2.61 -5.69 3.93
N ILE A 187 -3.76 -5.28 4.48
CA ILE A 187 -5.05 -5.96 4.32
C ILE A 187 -5.65 -5.75 2.92
N PRO A 188 -5.84 -4.51 2.42
CA PRO A 188 -6.37 -4.29 1.08
C PRO A 188 -5.50 -4.90 -0.02
N GLN A 189 -4.17 -4.95 0.15
CA GLN A 189 -3.30 -5.65 -0.80
C GLN A 189 -3.64 -7.14 -0.93
N LEU A 190 -4.00 -7.80 0.19
CA LEU A 190 -4.43 -9.20 0.21
C LEU A 190 -5.80 -9.38 -0.47
N ILE A 191 -6.72 -8.42 -0.31
CA ILE A 191 -8.02 -8.46 -0.98
C ILE A 191 -7.85 -8.28 -2.49
N PHE A 192 -6.99 -7.35 -2.93
CA PHE A 192 -6.72 -7.12 -4.35
C PHE A 192 -6.15 -8.38 -5.03
N SER A 193 -5.21 -9.07 -4.40
CA SER A 193 -4.66 -10.32 -4.98
C SER A 193 -5.74 -11.40 -5.09
N LEU A 194 -6.58 -11.58 -4.07
CA LEU A 194 -7.67 -12.53 -4.08
C LEU A 194 -8.72 -12.23 -5.16
N VAL A 195 -9.06 -10.96 -5.37
CA VAL A 195 -9.99 -10.52 -6.42
C VAL A 195 -9.42 -10.80 -7.80
N ILE A 196 -8.13 -10.49 -8.03
CA ILE A 196 -7.46 -10.77 -9.32
C ILE A 196 -7.42 -12.27 -9.59
N SER A 197 -7.07 -13.10 -8.60
CA SER A 197 -7.08 -14.55 -8.74
C SER A 197 -8.48 -15.08 -9.08
N LEU A 198 -9.51 -14.60 -8.39
CA LEU A 198 -10.90 -15.01 -8.62
C LEU A 198 -11.39 -14.62 -10.03
N LEU A 199 -11.02 -13.43 -10.51
CA LEU A 199 -11.34 -12.97 -11.87
C LEU A 199 -10.72 -13.86 -12.97
N ILE A 200 -9.52 -14.40 -12.73
CA ILE A 200 -8.84 -15.30 -13.69
C ILE A 200 -9.43 -16.72 -13.62
N ILE A 201 -9.67 -17.25 -12.41
CA ILE A 201 -10.07 -18.65 -12.21
C ILE A 201 -11.55 -18.89 -12.58
N LEU A 202 -12.47 -17.97 -12.25
CA LEU A 202 -13.90 -18.10 -12.53
C LEU A 202 -14.26 -18.41 -13.99
N PRO A 203 -13.75 -17.68 -15.00
CA PRO A 203 -14.06 -17.97 -16.40
C PRO A 203 -13.45 -19.30 -16.86
N MET A 204 -12.29 -19.71 -16.33
CA MET A 204 -11.68 -21.00 -16.64
C MET A 204 -12.58 -22.15 -16.15
N VAL A 205 -13.00 -22.11 -14.87
CA VAL A 205 -13.87 -23.16 -14.29
C VAL A 205 -15.21 -23.26 -15.02
N ARG A 206 -15.82 -22.13 -15.41
CA ARG A 206 -17.06 -22.13 -16.18
C ARG A 206 -16.92 -22.74 -17.57
N LYS A 207 -15.74 -22.67 -18.18
CA LYS A 207 -15.46 -23.26 -19.50
C LYS A 207 -15.03 -24.72 -19.44
N THR A 208 -14.54 -25.20 -18.28
CA THR A 208 -14.14 -26.60 -18.07
C THR A 208 -15.33 -27.54 -17.83
N ALA A 209 -16.53 -27.01 -17.57
CA ALA A 209 -17.76 -27.79 -17.55
C ALA A 209 -18.04 -28.30 -18.98
N GLY A 210 -17.60 -29.53 -19.27
CA GLY A 210 -17.76 -30.18 -20.56
C GLY A 210 -19.22 -30.10 -21.04
N LYS A 211 -19.43 -29.51 -22.21
CA LYS A 211 -20.71 -29.63 -22.91
C LYS A 211 -20.84 -31.09 -23.35
N ASN A 212 -21.85 -31.81 -22.87
CA ASN A 212 -22.16 -33.16 -23.35
C ASN A 212 -22.40 -33.11 -24.87
N THR A 213 -21.42 -33.53 -25.66
CA THR A 213 -21.48 -33.60 -27.12
C THR A 213 -22.04 -34.92 -27.65
N THR A 214 -22.77 -35.68 -26.83
CA THR A 214 -23.39 -36.95 -27.24
C THR A 214 -24.89 -36.94 -26.94
N THR A 215 -25.64 -36.13 -27.68
CA THR A 215 -27.10 -36.31 -27.75
C THR A 215 -27.38 -37.60 -28.53
N VAL A 216 -28.39 -38.40 -28.13
CA VAL A 216 -28.77 -39.67 -28.78
C VAL A 216 -28.93 -39.56 -30.31
N ARG A 217 -29.30 -38.37 -30.81
CA ARG A 217 -29.39 -38.02 -32.24
C ARG A 217 -28.06 -38.06 -33.00
N THR A 218 -26.92 -38.05 -32.33
CA THR A 218 -25.60 -38.22 -32.96
C THR A 218 -25.33 -39.69 -33.33
N TYR A 219 -26.05 -40.64 -32.71
CA TYR A 219 -25.86 -42.08 -32.96
C TYR A 219 -27.08 -42.80 -33.52
N ILE A 220 -28.26 -42.18 -33.50
CA ILE A 220 -29.51 -42.76 -34.00
C ILE A 220 -30.10 -41.83 -35.07
N ASP A 221 -30.02 -42.28 -36.33
CA ASP A 221 -30.78 -41.69 -37.43
C ASP A 221 -32.23 -42.23 -37.37
N GLU A 222 -33.13 -41.42 -36.81
CA GLU A 222 -34.55 -41.74 -36.61
C GLU A 222 -35.28 -42.07 -37.94
N LYS A 223 -34.75 -41.67 -39.10
CA LYS A 223 -35.39 -41.92 -40.40
C LYS A 223 -34.92 -43.20 -41.10
N HIS A 224 -33.71 -43.68 -40.79
CA HIS A 224 -33.11 -44.84 -41.47
C HIS A 224 -32.83 -46.03 -40.56
N SER A 225 -33.01 -45.89 -39.24
CA SER A 225 -32.86 -47.01 -38.31
C SER A 225 -34.10 -47.91 -38.29
N ARG A 226 -34.16 -48.89 -39.19
CA ARG A 226 -35.04 -50.05 -39.03
C ARG A 226 -34.24 -51.19 -38.41
N LEU A 227 -34.80 -51.80 -37.36
CA LEU A 227 -34.27 -53.02 -36.74
C LEU A 227 -34.28 -54.17 -37.75
N LEU A 228 -33.19 -54.36 -38.50
CA LEU A 228 -32.93 -55.57 -39.28
C LEU A 228 -32.31 -56.64 -38.38
N GLY A 229 -33.15 -57.26 -37.57
CA GLY A 229 -32.78 -58.44 -36.80
C GLY A 229 -32.12 -58.14 -35.46
N ARG A 230 -32.49 -58.97 -34.48
CA ARG A 230 -31.94 -58.97 -33.13
C ARG A 230 -30.80 -59.98 -33.08
N ILE A 231 -29.57 -59.51 -33.03
CA ILE A 231 -28.38 -60.35 -32.83
C ILE A 231 -27.75 -59.89 -31.52
N ASP A 232 -27.94 -60.67 -30.46
CA ASP A 232 -27.29 -60.45 -29.18
C ASP A 232 -25.92 -61.15 -29.21
N HIS A 233 -24.84 -60.40 -29.42
CA HIS A 233 -23.48 -60.96 -29.46
C HIS A 233 -22.86 -60.91 -28.06
N PHE A 234 -23.09 -61.97 -27.28
CA PHE A 234 -22.50 -62.08 -25.94
C PHE A 234 -21.04 -62.52 -26.06
N ARG A 235 -20.12 -61.58 -25.82
CA ARG A 235 -18.68 -61.82 -25.98
C ARG A 235 -18.09 -62.77 -24.92
N TYR A 236 -18.82 -63.03 -23.83
CA TYR A 236 -18.44 -64.02 -22.81
C TYR A 236 -19.68 -64.66 -22.20
N MET A 237 -20.17 -65.76 -22.78
CA MET A 237 -21.24 -66.55 -22.15
C MET A 237 -20.90 -68.03 -22.25
N ASN A 238 -20.60 -68.64 -21.10
CA ASN A 238 -20.30 -70.07 -21.01
C ASN A 238 -21.55 -70.78 -20.48
N VAL A 239 -22.17 -71.62 -21.31
CA VAL A 239 -23.47 -72.24 -21.01
C VAL A 239 -23.30 -73.75 -20.92
N HIS A 240 -23.47 -74.31 -19.72
CA HIS A 240 -23.58 -75.76 -19.53
C HIS A 240 -25.06 -76.18 -19.58
N ARG A 241 -25.41 -77.09 -20.50
CA ARG A 241 -26.75 -77.71 -20.56
C ARG A 241 -26.73 -79.09 -19.94
N VAL A 242 -27.67 -79.36 -19.03
CA VAL A 242 -28.00 -80.71 -18.55
C VAL A 242 -29.38 -81.07 -19.07
N LYS A 243 -29.56 -82.29 -19.62
CA LYS A 243 -30.86 -82.76 -20.12
C LYS A 243 -31.81 -83.02 -18.96
N LYS A 244 -33.00 -82.42 -19.02
CA LYS A 244 -34.13 -82.68 -18.11
C LYS A 244 -34.90 -83.89 -18.65
N ALA A 245 -35.25 -84.84 -17.78
CA ALA A 245 -35.90 -86.10 -18.16
C ALA A 245 -37.28 -85.86 -18.79
N ASP A 246 -37.56 -86.59 -19.88
CA ASP A 246 -38.80 -86.49 -20.64
C ASP A 246 -39.98 -87.10 -19.87
N THR A 247 -41.06 -86.33 -19.72
CA THR A 247 -42.38 -86.85 -19.33
C THR A 247 -43.35 -86.53 -20.46
N ASN A 248 -43.70 -87.55 -21.23
CA ASN A 248 -44.74 -87.49 -22.24
C ASN A 248 -46.11 -87.44 -21.55
N ASN A 249 -46.97 -86.49 -21.92
CA ASN A 249 -48.36 -86.86 -22.21
C ASN A 249 -49.09 -85.88 -23.12
N HIS A 250 -49.92 -86.48 -23.96
CA HIS A 250 -50.71 -85.93 -25.07
C HIS A 250 -51.99 -85.21 -24.62
N GLY A 251 -52.54 -84.42 -25.55
CA GLY A 251 -54.00 -84.32 -25.75
C GLY A 251 -54.60 -82.96 -25.37
N ASN A 252 -54.55 -81.96 -26.25
CA ASN A 252 -55.60 -81.58 -27.22
C ASN A 252 -56.97 -81.13 -26.66
N LYS A 253 -57.26 -79.85 -26.96
CA LYS A 253 -58.50 -79.27 -27.52
C LYS A 253 -59.81 -79.33 -26.72
N SER A 254 -60.41 -78.14 -26.53
CA SER A 254 -61.65 -77.77 -27.26
C SER A 254 -62.05 -76.30 -27.02
N SER A 255 -62.22 -75.59 -28.14
CA SER A 255 -62.93 -74.31 -28.29
C SER A 255 -64.44 -74.55 -28.42
N SER A 256 -65.26 -73.67 -27.84
CA SER A 256 -66.70 -73.58 -28.10
C SER A 256 -67.08 -72.14 -28.41
N SER A 257 -67.57 -71.90 -29.62
CA SER A 257 -68.34 -70.70 -29.97
C SER A 257 -69.53 -71.16 -30.81
N GLY A 258 -70.71 -71.08 -30.20
CA GLY A 258 -72.00 -71.36 -30.82
C GLY A 258 -72.46 -70.26 -31.77
N GLN A 259 -73.38 -70.62 -32.65
CA GLN A 259 -74.13 -69.71 -33.50
C GLN A 259 -75.57 -70.19 -33.63
N SER A 260 -76.45 -69.21 -33.75
CA SER A 260 -77.90 -69.17 -33.56
C SER A 260 -78.76 -69.64 -34.75
N HIS A 261 -80.04 -69.86 -34.41
CA HIS A 261 -81.26 -70.09 -35.20
C HIS A 261 -81.58 -71.53 -35.59
#